data_AF-A0A965XZI2-F1
#
_entry.id   AF-A0A965XZI2-F1
#
_cell.length_a   1.000
_cell.length_b   1.000
_cell.length_c   1.000
_cell.angle_alpha   90.00
_cell.angle_beta   90.00
_cell.angle_gamma   90.00
#
_symmetry.space_group_name_H-M   'P 1'
#
loop_
_entity.id
_entity.type
_entity.pdbx_description
1 polymer ?
#
loop_
_entity_poly.entity_id
_entity_poly.type
_entity_poly.pdbx_seq_one_letter_code
_entity_poly.pdbx_strand_id
1 'polypeptide(L)'
;MHAVRNISLCTKDCLCLYICPTGATNTENGQIDFAKCLDGCRLCVDACPSHAISLIPRNFAPQQPKTAAVVDTLQTLAASKVRQETIARTISRNAESAQQRRLAAALARSCRILAEDCYRESGYMLPQGAPTRQLLESLLKMELPDDFPRDAVQVLLDRLA
;
A
#
# COMPACT_ATOMS: atom_id res chain seq x y z
N MET A 1 -7.32 20.69 -2.51
CA MET A 1 -7.12 19.75 -1.38
C MET A 1 -8.45 19.25 -0.85
N HIS A 2 -8.52 18.03 -0.33
CA HIS A 2 -9.70 17.49 0.36
C HIS A 2 -9.32 16.85 1.70
N ALA A 3 -10.29 16.71 2.59
CA ALA A 3 -10.07 16.08 3.89
C ALA A 3 -10.19 14.56 3.80
N VAL A 4 -9.39 13.84 4.58
CA VAL A 4 -9.44 12.38 4.75
C VAL A 4 -9.54 12.02 6.22
N ARG A 5 -10.17 10.89 6.55
CA ARG A 5 -10.35 10.43 7.93
C ARG A 5 -9.58 9.12 8.17
N ASN A 6 -8.67 9.12 9.13
CA ASN A 6 -8.09 7.90 9.67
C ASN A 6 -9.04 7.30 10.71
N ILE A 7 -9.71 6.21 10.34
CA ILE A 7 -10.71 5.57 11.19
C ILE A 7 -10.11 5.02 12.49
N SER A 8 -8.83 4.63 12.49
CA SER A 8 -8.13 4.10 13.66
C SER A 8 -7.86 5.16 14.73
N LEU A 9 -7.88 6.44 14.35
CA LEU A 9 -7.73 7.57 15.29
C LEU A 9 -9.09 8.17 15.70
N CYS A 10 -10.18 7.83 15.00
CA CYS A 10 -11.47 8.49 15.20
C CYS A 10 -12.18 7.99 16.46
N THR A 11 -12.33 8.88 17.43
CA THR A 11 -12.98 8.66 18.74
C THR A 11 -14.50 8.86 18.74
N LYS A 12 -15.10 9.25 17.60
CA LYS A 12 -16.55 9.44 17.42
C LYS A 12 -17.19 10.57 18.25
N ASP A 13 -16.43 11.62 18.58
CA ASP A 13 -16.99 12.89 19.10
C ASP A 13 -17.85 13.63 18.06
N CYS A 14 -17.67 13.29 16.78
CA CYS A 14 -18.54 13.69 15.66
C CYS A 14 -18.70 15.21 15.42
N LEU A 15 -17.88 16.08 16.05
CA LEU A 15 -17.87 17.54 15.80
C LEU A 15 -17.71 17.89 14.31
N CYS A 16 -16.98 17.08 13.56
CA CYS A 16 -16.81 17.23 12.13
C CYS A 16 -18.14 17.24 11.34
N LEU A 17 -19.21 16.62 11.84
CA LEU A 17 -20.54 16.63 11.21
C LEU A 17 -21.20 18.01 11.27
N TYR A 18 -21.09 18.68 12.42
CA TYR A 18 -21.75 19.97 12.65
C TYR A 18 -21.03 21.14 12.00
N ILE A 19 -19.72 21.03 11.80
CA ILE A 19 -18.89 22.11 11.24
C ILE A 19 -18.73 22.03 9.71
N CYS A 20 -19.10 20.93 9.08
CA CYS A 20 -18.91 20.76 7.64
C CYS A 20 -20.06 21.43 6.86
N PRO A 21 -19.81 22.51 6.10
CA PRO A 21 -20.87 23.27 5.43
C PRO A 21 -21.55 22.52 4.28
N THR A 22 -20.92 21.46 3.77
CA THR A 22 -21.43 20.65 2.64
C THR A 22 -21.90 19.26 3.04
N GLY A 23 -21.79 18.91 4.33
CA GLY A 23 -22.07 17.55 4.81
C GLY A 23 -21.09 16.48 4.29
N ALA A 24 -19.90 16.87 3.80
CA ALA A 24 -18.88 15.93 3.31
C ALA A 24 -18.35 14.98 4.38
N THR A 25 -18.48 15.33 5.67
CA THR A 25 -17.96 14.56 6.80
C THR A 25 -18.90 13.46 7.30
N ASN A 26 -19.96 13.12 6.55
CA ASN A 26 -20.93 12.09 6.91
C ASN A 26 -20.26 10.78 7.41
N THR A 27 -20.94 10.06 8.31
CA THR A 27 -20.39 8.87 8.99
C THR A 27 -20.87 7.53 8.46
N GLU A 28 -21.81 7.50 7.50
CA GLU A 28 -22.41 6.25 6.99
C GLU A 28 -21.37 5.19 6.56
N ASN A 29 -20.33 5.60 5.84
CA ASN A 29 -19.22 4.72 5.44
C ASN A 29 -17.92 5.02 6.23
N GLY A 30 -18.02 5.90 7.24
CA GLY A 30 -16.88 6.35 8.03
C GLY A 30 -15.83 7.18 7.27
N GLN A 31 -16.06 7.54 6.01
CA GLN A 31 -15.11 8.28 5.16
C GLN A 31 -15.66 9.66 4.77
N ILE A 32 -14.76 10.55 4.36
CA ILE A 32 -15.13 11.88 3.87
C ILE A 32 -15.51 11.78 2.39
N ASP A 33 -16.63 12.38 2.01
CA ASP A 33 -17.09 12.46 0.63
C ASP A 33 -16.28 13.51 -0.14
N PHE A 34 -15.37 13.06 -1.01
CA PHE A 34 -14.46 13.92 -1.76
C PHE A 34 -15.15 14.80 -2.80
N ALA A 35 -16.35 14.40 -3.27
CA ALA A 35 -17.13 15.15 -4.25
C ALA A 35 -17.83 16.35 -3.59
N LYS A 36 -18.18 16.23 -2.30
CA LYS A 36 -18.78 17.32 -1.51
C LYS A 36 -17.75 18.18 -0.77
N CYS A 37 -16.52 17.68 -0.59
CA CYS A 37 -15.50 18.38 0.18
C CYS A 37 -15.00 19.63 -0.57
N LEU A 38 -15.18 20.81 0.05
CA LEU A 38 -14.69 22.09 -0.46
C LEU A 38 -13.16 22.14 -0.47
N ASP A 39 -12.60 22.74 -1.51
CA ASP A 39 -11.16 22.78 -1.70
C ASP A 39 -10.46 23.61 -0.61
N GLY A 40 -9.66 22.96 0.23
CA GLY A 40 -8.86 23.64 1.26
C GLY A 40 -9.61 24.18 2.49
N CYS A 41 -10.90 23.85 2.67
CA CYS A 41 -11.74 24.42 3.73
C CYS A 41 -11.24 24.16 5.17
N ARG A 42 -10.69 22.97 5.45
CA ARG A 42 -10.00 22.59 6.71
C ARG A 42 -10.82 22.64 8.03
N LEU A 43 -12.05 23.15 8.06
CA LEU A 43 -12.87 23.26 9.28
C LEU A 43 -12.96 21.96 10.11
N CYS A 44 -13.18 20.82 9.45
CA CYS A 44 -13.26 19.52 10.12
C CYS A 44 -11.91 19.00 10.65
N VAL A 45 -10.79 19.43 10.06
CA VAL A 45 -9.44 19.10 10.53
C VAL A 45 -9.18 19.81 11.85
N ASP A 46 -9.51 21.11 11.91
CA ASP A 46 -9.28 21.93 13.09
C ASP A 46 -10.23 21.59 14.25
N ALA A 47 -11.46 21.15 13.94
CA ALA A 47 -12.45 20.78 14.95
C ALA A 47 -12.28 19.37 15.52
N CYS A 48 -11.46 18.50 14.92
CA CYS A 48 -11.37 17.09 15.35
C CYS A 48 -10.48 16.94 16.59
N PRO A 49 -11.03 16.61 17.78
CA PRO A 49 -10.24 16.56 19.02
C PRO A 49 -9.22 15.41 19.03
N SER A 50 -9.52 14.30 18.34
CA SER A 50 -8.61 13.16 18.19
C SER A 50 -7.61 13.30 17.03
N HIS A 51 -7.61 14.44 16.33
CA HIS A 51 -6.76 14.66 15.14
C HIS A 51 -6.86 13.55 14.09
N ALA A 52 -8.02 12.91 13.99
CA ALA A 52 -8.28 11.81 13.08
C ALA A 52 -8.47 12.26 11.61
N ILE A 53 -8.56 13.56 11.36
CA ILE A 53 -8.82 14.14 10.03
C ILE A 53 -7.61 14.94 9.59
N SER A 54 -7.18 14.76 8.34
CA SER A 54 -6.07 15.48 7.73
C SER A 54 -6.48 16.07 6.39
N LEU A 55 -5.83 17.17 5.98
CA LEU A 55 -6.02 17.79 4.67
C LEU A 55 -4.93 17.30 3.71
N ILE A 56 -5.32 16.75 2.57
CA ILE A 56 -4.39 16.24 1.55
C ILE A 56 -4.64 16.89 0.17
N PRO A 57 -3.62 16.98 -0.69
CA PRO A 57 -3.81 17.42 -2.06
C PRO A 57 -4.67 16.42 -2.84
N ARG A 58 -5.36 16.91 -3.88
CA ARG A 58 -6.09 16.03 -4.83
C ARG A 58 -5.12 15.31 -5.75
N ASN A 59 -4.02 15.97 -6.09
CA ASN A 59 -2.96 15.44 -6.95
C ASN A 59 -1.70 15.27 -6.11
N PHE A 60 -1.22 14.04 -6.00
CA PHE A 60 0.06 13.74 -5.38
C PHE A 60 1.20 14.00 -6.37
N ALA A 61 2.38 14.35 -5.85
CA ALA A 61 3.57 14.45 -6.67
C ALA A 61 3.90 13.09 -7.31
N PRO A 62 4.44 13.06 -8.53
CA PRO A 62 4.91 11.82 -9.12
C PRO A 62 6.03 11.22 -8.27
N GLN A 63 6.17 9.90 -8.36
CA GLN A 63 7.26 9.19 -7.71
C GLN A 63 8.61 9.76 -8.18
N GLN A 64 9.52 10.01 -7.24
CA GLN A 64 10.85 10.49 -7.57
C GLN A 64 11.63 9.41 -8.31
N PRO A 65 12.21 9.73 -9.49
CA PRO A 65 12.93 8.74 -10.28
C PRO A 65 14.21 8.31 -9.56
N LYS A 66 14.57 7.04 -9.72
CA LYS A 66 15.85 6.48 -9.28
C LYS A 66 16.69 6.12 -10.50
N THR A 67 18.01 6.21 -10.37
CA THR A 67 18.91 5.76 -11.43
C THR A 67 18.80 4.24 -11.60
N ALA A 68 19.07 3.75 -12.82
CA ALA A 68 19.05 2.31 -13.10
C ALA A 68 19.96 1.53 -12.14
N ALA A 69 21.17 2.04 -11.85
CA ALA A 69 22.10 1.41 -10.91
C ALA A 69 21.52 1.23 -9.49
N VAL A 70 20.75 2.20 -8.99
CA VAL A 70 20.08 2.08 -7.68
C VAL A 70 18.96 1.05 -7.74
N VAL A 71 18.15 1.07 -8.81
CA VAL A 71 17.07 0.11 -9.04
C VAL A 71 17.63 -1.32 -9.08
N ASP A 72 18.69 -1.57 -9.85
CA ASP A 72 19.32 -2.88 -9.99
C ASP A 72 19.89 -3.38 -8.66
N THR A 73 20.50 -2.48 -7.88
CA THR A 73 21.02 -2.81 -6.54
C THR A 73 19.88 -3.22 -5.59
N LEU A 74 18.78 -2.46 -5.59
CA LEU A 74 17.60 -2.77 -4.77
C LEU A 74 16.96 -4.10 -5.17
N GLN A 75 16.84 -4.38 -6.47
CA GLN A 75 16.30 -5.63 -6.97
C GLN A 75 17.20 -6.84 -6.63
N THR A 76 18.52 -6.67 -6.73
CA THR A 76 19.50 -7.68 -6.32
C THR A 76 19.39 -7.99 -4.83
N LEU A 77 19.27 -6.95 -4.00
CA LEU A 77 19.07 -7.10 -2.56
C LEU A 77 17.73 -7.78 -2.26
N ALA A 78 16.64 -7.36 -2.90
CA ALA A 78 15.32 -7.97 -2.75
C ALA A 78 15.35 -9.47 -3.06
N ALA A 79 15.97 -9.87 -4.18
CA ALA A 79 16.13 -11.27 -4.55
C ALA A 79 16.94 -12.06 -3.49
N SER A 80 17.98 -11.46 -2.91
CA SER A 80 18.71 -12.07 -1.79
C SER A 80 17.83 -12.25 -0.55
N LYS A 81 16.97 -11.27 -0.23
CA LYS A 81 16.05 -11.35 0.92
C LYS A 81 14.97 -12.39 0.71
N VAL A 82 14.42 -12.54 -0.50
CA VAL A 82 13.49 -13.62 -0.83
C VAL A 82 14.13 -15.00 -0.65
N ARG A 83 15.38 -15.19 -1.09
CA ARG A 83 16.11 -16.45 -0.84
C ARG A 83 16.29 -16.73 0.65
N GLN A 84 16.70 -15.73 1.43
CA GLN A 84 16.86 -15.85 2.88
C GLN A 84 15.53 -16.12 3.58
N GLU A 85 14.43 -15.51 3.14
CA GLU A 85 13.08 -15.80 3.64
C GLU A 85 12.74 -17.28 3.44
N THR A 86 12.94 -17.83 2.24
CA THR A 86 12.66 -19.24 1.95
C THR A 86 13.48 -20.17 2.85
N ILE A 87 14.78 -19.91 3.00
CA ILE A 87 15.65 -20.69 3.89
C ILE A 87 15.14 -20.61 5.33
N ALA A 88 14.85 -19.42 5.83
CA ALA A 88 14.37 -19.21 7.20
C ALA A 88 13.00 -19.89 7.43
N ARG A 89 12.11 -19.89 6.43
CA ARG A 89 10.84 -20.64 6.50
C ARG A 89 11.06 -22.13 6.59
N THR A 90 11.98 -22.68 5.81
CA THR A 90 12.34 -24.11 5.86
C THR A 90 12.92 -24.49 7.21
N ILE A 91 13.84 -23.68 7.76
CA ILE A 91 14.39 -23.89 9.11
C ILE A 91 13.26 -23.83 10.16
N SER A 92 12.35 -22.87 10.06
CA SER A 92 11.24 -22.74 11.01
C SER A 92 10.30 -23.95 10.96
N ARG A 93 10.01 -24.49 9.77
CA ARG A 93 9.19 -25.70 9.61
C ARG A 93 9.86 -26.93 10.25
N ASN A 94 11.15 -27.09 10.02
CA ASN A 94 11.92 -28.26 10.45
C ASN A 94 12.59 -28.10 11.83
N ALA A 95 12.34 -26.99 12.54
CA ALA A 95 12.96 -26.73 13.84
C ALA A 95 12.54 -27.77 14.88
N GLU A 96 13.51 -28.26 15.65
CA GLU A 96 13.29 -29.22 16.74
C GLU A 96 12.87 -28.52 18.04
N SER A 97 13.36 -27.30 18.27
CA SER A 97 13.04 -26.49 19.45
C SER A 97 12.09 -25.34 19.15
N ALA A 98 11.30 -24.93 20.16
CA ALA A 98 10.41 -23.79 20.06
C ALA A 98 11.19 -22.46 19.84
N GLN A 99 12.38 -22.34 20.44
CA GLN A 99 13.25 -21.17 20.33
C GLN A 99 13.76 -21.02 18.89
N GLN A 100 14.28 -22.10 18.30
CA GLN A 100 14.74 -22.10 16.91
C GLN A 100 13.59 -21.80 15.95
N ARG A 101 12.41 -22.40 16.17
CA ARG A 101 11.21 -22.15 15.36
C ARG A 101 10.83 -20.67 15.35
N ARG A 102 10.77 -20.05 16.54
CA ARG A 102 10.43 -18.63 16.74
C ARG A 102 11.45 -17.70 16.08
N LEU A 103 12.74 -17.95 16.28
CA LEU A 103 13.80 -17.13 15.68
C LEU A 103 13.76 -17.21 14.15
N ALA A 104 13.67 -18.40 13.59
CA ALA A 104 13.61 -18.60 12.14
C ALA A 104 12.34 -17.96 11.52
N ALA A 105 11.18 -18.04 12.19
CA ALA A 105 9.96 -17.37 11.76
C ALA A 105 10.12 -15.84 11.76
N ALA A 106 10.76 -15.27 12.79
CA ALA A 106 11.03 -13.84 12.87
C ALA A 106 11.98 -13.39 11.74
N LEU A 107 13.03 -14.16 11.46
CA LEU A 107 13.95 -13.89 10.34
C LEU A 107 13.25 -13.94 8.99
N ALA A 108 12.37 -14.92 8.77
CA ALA A 108 11.56 -15.00 7.56
C ALA A 108 10.67 -13.75 7.39
N ARG A 109 10.01 -13.30 8.46
CA ARG A 109 9.20 -12.07 8.43
C ARG A 109 10.04 -10.82 8.18
N SER A 110 11.20 -10.72 8.81
CA SER A 110 12.15 -9.62 8.61
C SER A 110 12.62 -9.55 7.16
N CYS A 111 13.05 -10.68 6.57
CA CYS A 111 13.47 -10.75 5.18
C CYS A 111 12.35 -10.36 4.21
N ARG A 112 11.10 -10.79 4.48
CA ARG A 112 9.94 -10.40 3.68
C ARG A 112 9.76 -8.89 3.66
N ILE A 113 9.75 -8.25 4.83
CA ILE A 113 9.56 -6.79 4.93
C ILE A 113 10.67 -6.05 4.18
N LEU A 114 11.93 -6.47 4.34
CA LEU A 114 13.05 -5.85 3.62
C LEU A 114 12.94 -6.02 2.10
N ALA A 115 12.48 -7.18 1.62
CA ALA A 115 12.24 -7.41 0.20
C ALA A 115 11.11 -6.50 -0.32
N GLU A 116 9.98 -6.44 0.37
CA GLU A 116 8.83 -5.58 0.05
C GLU A 116 9.24 -4.09 0.01
N ASP A 117 10.05 -3.64 0.97
CA ASP A 117 10.60 -2.28 1.01
C ASP A 117 11.51 -2.00 -0.19
N CYS A 118 12.41 -2.94 -0.53
CA CYS A 118 13.27 -2.80 -1.71
C CYS A 118 12.46 -2.72 -3.01
N TYR A 119 11.43 -3.55 -3.17
CA TYR A 119 10.56 -3.51 -4.34
C TYR A 119 9.80 -2.19 -4.44
N ARG A 120 9.23 -1.73 -3.33
CA ARG A 120 8.54 -0.44 -3.25
C ARG A 120 9.46 0.71 -3.65
N GLU A 121 10.67 0.74 -3.10
CA GLU A 121 11.65 1.76 -3.42
C GLU A 121 12.13 1.66 -4.86
N SER A 122 12.21 0.46 -5.44
CA SER A 122 12.61 0.27 -6.84
C SER A 122 11.56 0.68 -7.89
N GLY A 123 10.33 1.05 -7.46
CA GLY A 123 9.29 1.55 -8.36
C GLY A 123 7.90 0.92 -8.16
N TYR A 124 7.79 -0.20 -7.43
CA TYR A 124 6.52 -0.90 -7.20
C TYR A 124 5.78 -0.36 -5.97
N MET A 125 5.58 0.96 -5.90
CA MET A 125 5.05 1.63 -4.71
C MET A 125 3.52 1.69 -4.64
N LEU A 126 2.88 1.86 -5.80
CA LEU A 126 1.43 2.00 -5.91
C LEU A 126 0.88 0.92 -6.85
N PRO A 127 -0.28 0.30 -6.54
CA PRO A 127 -0.95 -0.60 -7.46
C PRO A 127 -1.24 0.03 -8.83
N GLN A 128 -1.53 1.33 -8.87
CA GLN A 128 -1.81 2.11 -10.08
C GLN A 128 -0.54 2.63 -10.78
N GLY A 129 0.64 2.32 -10.25
CA GLY A 129 1.90 2.76 -10.84
C GLY A 129 2.18 2.11 -12.20
N ALA A 130 2.88 2.83 -13.06
CA ALA A 130 3.29 2.33 -14.37
C ALA A 130 4.03 0.96 -14.32
N PRO A 131 4.93 0.69 -13.36
CA PRO A 131 5.58 -0.62 -13.26
C PRO A 131 4.60 -1.77 -13.02
N THR A 132 3.56 -1.55 -12.19
CA THR A 132 2.52 -2.56 -11.94
C THR A 132 1.74 -2.84 -13.21
N ARG A 133 1.34 -1.79 -13.94
CA ARG A 133 0.63 -1.94 -15.21
C ARG A 133 1.47 -2.69 -16.24
N GLN A 134 2.73 -2.31 -16.40
CA GLN A 134 3.66 -2.96 -17.33
C GLN A 134 3.84 -4.45 -17.00
N LEU A 135 3.94 -4.79 -15.71
CA LEU A 135 4.00 -6.18 -15.25
C LEU A 135 2.73 -6.94 -15.68
N LEU A 136 1.54 -6.41 -15.39
CA LEU A 136 0.27 -7.06 -15.74
C LEU A 136 0.12 -7.25 -17.26
N GLU A 137 0.46 -6.23 -18.06
CA GLU A 137 0.46 -6.32 -19.52
C GLU A 137 1.47 -7.38 -20.02
N SER A 138 2.62 -7.51 -19.36
CA SER A 138 3.61 -8.54 -19.72
C SER A 138 3.10 -9.96 -19.43
N LEU A 139 2.37 -10.17 -18.34
CA LEU A 139 1.80 -11.47 -17.98
C LEU A 139 0.79 -11.97 -19.04
N LEU A 140 0.07 -11.06 -19.69
CA LEU A 140 -0.83 -11.40 -20.80
C LEU A 140 -0.08 -11.78 -22.09
N LYS A 141 1.18 -11.34 -22.25
CA LYS A 141 1.99 -11.60 -23.45
C LYS A 141 2.90 -12.83 -23.32
N MET A 142 3.17 -13.27 -22.10
CA MET A 142 4.01 -14.44 -21.83
C MET A 142 3.26 -15.74 -22.12
N GLU A 143 4.00 -16.77 -22.52
CA GLU A 143 3.53 -18.16 -22.48
C GLU A 143 3.56 -18.62 -21.02
N LEU A 144 2.37 -18.73 -20.44
CA LEU A 144 2.14 -19.17 -19.07
C LEU A 144 1.25 -20.43 -19.10
N PRO A 145 1.27 -21.26 -18.04
CA PRO A 145 0.42 -22.44 -17.94
C PRO A 145 -1.06 -22.15 -18.25
N ASP A 146 -1.78 -23.15 -18.78
CA ASP A 146 -3.18 -22.99 -19.20
C ASP A 146 -4.13 -22.62 -18.05
N ASP A 147 -3.78 -22.94 -16.82
CA ASP A 147 -4.53 -22.59 -15.61
C ASP A 147 -4.21 -21.19 -15.07
N PHE A 148 -3.33 -20.44 -15.74
CA PHE A 148 -3.02 -19.07 -15.35
C PHE A 148 -4.26 -18.16 -15.53
N PRO A 149 -4.67 -17.41 -14.50
CA PRO A 149 -5.93 -16.66 -14.51
C PRO A 149 -5.82 -15.35 -15.31
N ARG A 150 -5.80 -15.46 -16.65
CA ARG A 150 -5.71 -14.31 -17.57
C ARG A 150 -6.85 -13.30 -17.37
N ASP A 151 -8.06 -13.77 -17.09
CA ASP A 151 -9.23 -12.91 -16.83
C ASP A 151 -9.02 -12.03 -15.60
N ALA A 152 -8.39 -12.56 -14.55
CA ALA A 152 -8.09 -11.78 -13.35
C ALA A 152 -7.09 -10.65 -13.65
N VAL A 153 -6.10 -10.91 -14.51
CA VAL A 153 -5.14 -9.89 -14.95
C VAL A 153 -5.84 -8.78 -15.73
N GLN A 154 -6.78 -9.13 -16.62
CA GLN A 154 -7.57 -8.15 -17.37
C GLN A 154 -8.43 -7.29 -16.43
N VAL A 155 -9.14 -7.91 -15.48
CA VAL A 155 -9.94 -7.19 -14.46
C VAL A 155 -9.07 -6.23 -13.65
N LEU A 156 -7.84 -6.61 -13.31
CA LEU A 156 -6.91 -5.72 -12.62
C LEU A 156 -6.51 -4.55 -13.52
N LEU A 157 -6.15 -4.79 -14.78
CA LEU A 157 -5.80 -3.72 -15.73
C LEU A 157 -6.93 -2.70 -15.91
N ASP A 158 -8.17 -3.16 -15.97
CA ASP A 158 -9.35 -2.29 -16.13
C ASP A 158 -9.62 -1.45 -14.88
N ARG A 159 -9.34 -1.98 -13.68
CA ARG A 159 -9.48 -1.25 -12.40
C ARG A 159 -8.36 -0.25 -12.15
N LEU A 160 -7.23 -0.41 -12.83
CA LEU A 160 -6.07 0.49 -12.73
C LEU A 160 -6.06 1.54 -13.85
N ALA A 161 -7.07 1.55 -14.73
CA ALA A 161 -7.26 2.52 -15.81
C ALA A 161 -7.82 3.86 -15.31
#